data_AF-A0AAD7BAW7-F1
#
_entry.id   AF-A0AAD7BAW7-F1
#
_cell.length_a   1.000
_cell.length_b   1.000
_cell.length_c   1.000
_cell.angle_alpha   90.00
_cell.angle_beta   90.00
_cell.angle_gamma   90.00
#
_symmetry.space_group_name_H-M   'P 1'
#
loop_
_entity.id
_entity.type
_entity.pdbx_description
1 polymer ?
#
loop_
_entity_poly.entity_id
_entity_poly.type
_entity_poly.pdbx_seq_one_letter_code
_entity_poly.pdbx_strand_id
1 'polypeptide(L)'
;KLAQIRSQIAALESQLAVLHEQEQRVSTALDSIVYSVLGTFPLDITSEIFAHYLEVQDDAYTSRPTPLTLASVCSQWRSIALASPRLWPALHTGKP
;
A
#
# COMPACT_ATOMS: atom_id res chain seq x y z
N LYS A 1 47.76 -14.53 -2.12
CA LYS A 1 46.75 -13.76 -2.90
C LYS A 1 45.49 -14.58 -3.17
N LEU A 2 45.52 -15.69 -3.92
CA LEU A 2 44.31 -16.51 -4.15
C LEU A 2 43.64 -17.03 -2.88
N ALA A 3 44.41 -17.54 -1.90
CA ALA A 3 43.87 -18.00 -0.62
C ALA A 3 43.15 -16.88 0.16
N GLN A 4 43.69 -15.66 0.11
CA GLN A 4 43.10 -14.48 0.76
C GLN A 4 41.81 -14.03 0.07
N ILE A 5 41.76 -14.08 -1.26
CA ILE A 5 40.52 -13.78 -2.01
C ILE A 5 39.45 -14.83 -1.68
N ARG A 6 39.81 -16.11 -1.60
CA ARG A 6 38.88 -17.18 -1.20
C ARG A 6 38.33 -16.99 0.21
N SER A 7 39.17 -16.61 1.17
CA SER A 7 38.69 -16.33 2.53
C SER A 7 37.79 -15.10 2.58
N GLN A 8 38.05 -14.08 1.76
CA GLN A 8 37.19 -12.90 1.66
C GLN A 8 35.83 -13.21 1.01
N ILE A 9 35.80 -14.05 -0.04
CA ILE A 9 34.55 -14.53 -0.64
C ILE A 9 33.72 -15.26 0.41
N ALA A 10 34.30 -16.22 1.13
CA ALA A 10 33.59 -16.96 2.17
C ALA A 10 33.05 -16.05 3.29
N ALA A 11 33.82 -15.04 3.69
CA ALA A 11 33.37 -14.06 4.69
C ALA A 11 32.20 -13.20 4.20
N LEU A 12 32.25 -12.73 2.95
CA LEU A 12 31.18 -11.93 2.35
C LEU A 12 29.91 -12.76 2.10
N GLU A 13 30.04 -14.01 1.66
CA GLU A 13 28.91 -14.93 1.49
C GLU A 13 28.18 -15.18 2.82
N SER A 14 28.93 -15.34 3.91
CA SER A 14 28.37 -15.44 5.26
C SER A 14 27.60 -14.18 5.66
N GLN A 15 28.16 -13.00 5.41
CA GLN A 15 27.48 -11.72 5.67
C GLN A 15 26.21 -11.57 4.83
N LEU A 16 26.25 -11.97 3.56
CA LEU A 16 25.11 -11.92 2.66
C LEU A 16 23.99 -12.87 3.12
N ALA A 17 24.34 -14.07 3.59
CA ALA A 17 23.37 -15.01 4.15
C ALA A 17 22.65 -14.41 5.38
N VAL A 18 23.39 -13.76 6.28
CA VAL A 18 22.81 -13.09 7.45
C VAL A 18 21.88 -11.95 7.04
N LEU A 19 22.29 -11.12 6.09
CA LEU A 19 21.46 -9.99 5.62
C LEU A 19 20.19 -10.47 4.92
N HIS A 20 20.26 -11.53 4.10
CA HIS A 20 19.07 -12.13 3.49
C HIS A 20 18.12 -12.70 4.54
N GLU A 21 18.62 -13.31 5.61
CA GLU A 21 17.75 -13.78 6.70
C GLU A 21 17.05 -12.60 7.40
N GLN A 22 17.77 -11.50 7.63
CA GLN A 22 17.18 -10.29 8.21
C GLN A 22 16.12 -9.68 7.29
N GLU A 23 16.40 -9.57 5.99
CA GLU A 23 15.45 -9.09 4.99
C GLU A 23 14.18 -9.95 4.98
N GLN A 24 14.32 -11.28 4.94
CA GLN A 24 13.18 -12.19 4.97
C GLN A 24 12.34 -12.05 6.24
N ARG A 25 12.98 -11.88 7.41
CA ARG A 25 12.27 -11.66 8.67
C ARG A 25 11.46 -10.38 8.66
N VAL A 26 12.05 -9.28 8.17
CA VAL A 26 11.37 -7.99 8.06
C VAL A 26 10.23 -8.06 7.03
N SER A 27 10.48 -8.65 5.85
CA SER A 27 9.44 -8.82 4.82
C SER A 27 8.26 -9.62 5.36
N THR A 28 8.51 -10.76 6.00
CA THR A 28 7.44 -11.61 6.56
C THR A 28 6.65 -10.88 7.64
N ALA A 29 7.31 -10.11 8.50
CA ALA A 29 6.64 -9.31 9.52
C ALA A 29 5.76 -8.21 8.88
N LEU A 30 6.27 -7.50 7.88
CA LEU A 30 5.52 -6.48 7.14
C LEU A 30 4.33 -7.09 6.40
N ASP A 31 4.52 -8.22 5.70
CA ASP A 31 3.45 -8.92 5.01
C ASP A 31 2.31 -9.27 5.98
N SER A 32 2.63 -9.79 7.17
CA SER A 32 1.61 -10.11 8.18
C SER A 32 0.79 -8.90 8.62
N ILE A 33 1.41 -7.71 8.70
CA ILE A 33 0.75 -6.45 9.08
C ILE A 33 -0.10 -5.92 7.93
N VAL A 34 0.45 -5.87 6.71
CA VAL A 34 -0.23 -5.34 5.53
C VAL A 34 -1.47 -6.17 5.18
N TYR A 35 -1.35 -7.51 5.22
CA TYR A 35 -2.50 -8.39 5.01
C TYR A 35 -3.52 -8.31 6.15
N SER A 36 -3.09 -8.05 7.39
CA SER A 36 -4.01 -7.83 8.52
C SER A 36 -4.80 -6.53 8.38
N VAL A 37 -4.16 -5.42 8.01
CA VAL A 37 -4.86 -4.12 7.91
C VAL A 37 -5.77 -4.05 6.68
N LEU A 38 -5.30 -4.54 5.52
CA LEU A 38 -6.08 -4.45 4.29
C LEU A 38 -7.06 -5.63 4.12
N GLY A 39 -6.71 -6.83 4.57
CA GLY A 39 -7.53 -8.03 4.41
C GLY A 39 -8.62 -8.22 5.47
N THR A 40 -8.52 -7.56 6.63
CA THR A 40 -9.43 -7.82 7.78
C THR A 40 -10.49 -6.74 7.98
N PHE A 41 -10.42 -5.61 7.27
CA PHE A 41 -11.48 -4.61 7.38
C PHE A 41 -12.73 -5.06 6.62
N PRO A 42 -13.90 -5.11 7.27
CA PRO A 42 -15.16 -5.33 6.57
C PRO A 42 -15.36 -4.25 5.50
N LEU A 43 -15.91 -4.65 4.35
CA LEU A 43 -16.20 -3.78 3.21
C LEU A 43 -16.89 -2.48 3.64
N ASP A 44 -17.86 -2.58 4.55
CA ASP A 44 -18.66 -1.45 5.02
C ASP A 44 -17.83 -0.39 5.74
N ILE A 45 -16.84 -0.81 6.54
CA ILE A 45 -15.98 0.08 7.30
C ILE A 45 -14.99 0.77 6.38
N THR A 46 -14.37 0.05 5.44
CA THR A 46 -13.48 0.66 4.44
C THR A 46 -14.24 1.68 3.58
N SER A 47 -15.47 1.36 3.20
CA SER A 47 -16.34 2.26 2.43
C SER A 47 -16.72 3.51 3.22
N GLU A 48 -16.84 3.42 4.55
CA GLU A 48 -17.10 4.57 5.42
C GLU A 48 -15.86 5.46 5.58
N ILE A 49 -14.69 4.85 5.76
CA ILE A 49 -13.41 5.56 5.78
C ILE A 49 -13.21 6.33 4.47
N PHE A 50 -13.53 5.69 3.33
CA PHE A 50 -13.47 6.33 2.03
C PHE A 50 -14.42 7.52 1.93
N ALA A 51 -15.65 7.41 2.44
CA ALA A 51 -16.61 8.51 2.44
C ALA A 51 -16.06 9.71 3.24
N HIS A 52 -15.55 9.47 4.46
CA HIS A 52 -14.94 10.53 5.27
C HIS A 52 -13.71 11.16 4.61
N TYR A 53 -12.86 10.35 3.96
CA TYR A 53 -11.71 10.88 3.23
C TYR A 53 -12.13 11.83 2.09
N LEU A 54 -13.24 11.52 1.40
CA LEU A 54 -13.77 12.37 0.33
C LEU A 54 -14.49 13.64 0.83
N GLU A 55 -14.90 13.66 2.09
CA GLU A 55 -15.51 14.83 2.75
C GLU A 55 -14.48 15.85 3.27
N VAL A 56 -13.20 15.45 3.39
CA VAL A 56 -12.12 16.36 3.82
C VAL A 56 -12.01 17.52 2.83
N GLN A 57 -12.24 18.74 3.32
CA GLN A 57 -12.23 19.96 2.52
C GLN A 57 -10.81 20.41 2.18
N ASP A 58 -10.70 21.10 1.03
CA ASP A 58 -9.51 21.82 0.54
C ASP A 58 -8.82 22.57 1.68
N ASP A 59 -7.61 22.16 2.02
CA ASP A 59 -6.60 23.16 2.31
C ASP A 59 -6.11 23.72 0.96
N ALA A 60 -5.70 24.99 0.92
CA ALA A 60 -5.32 25.66 -0.33
C ALA A 60 -4.08 25.05 -1.03
N TYR A 61 -3.54 23.94 -0.49
CA TYR A 61 -2.28 23.33 -0.87
C TYR A 61 -2.41 21.87 -1.33
N THR A 62 -3.55 21.19 -1.13
CA THR A 62 -3.73 19.81 -1.58
C THR A 62 -4.81 19.67 -2.65
N SER A 63 -4.63 18.67 -3.51
CA SER A 63 -5.66 18.32 -4.50
C SER A 63 -6.82 17.64 -3.80
N ARG A 64 -8.05 18.08 -4.12
CA ARG A 64 -9.27 17.48 -3.57
C ARG A 64 -9.26 15.96 -3.72
N PRO A 65 -9.55 15.21 -2.66
CA PRO A 65 -9.65 13.75 -2.72
C PRO A 65 -10.78 13.35 -3.68
N THR A 66 -10.55 12.34 -4.52
CA THR A 66 -11.55 11.84 -5.46
C THR A 66 -11.72 10.32 -5.34
N PRO A 67 -12.86 9.75 -5.72
CA PRO A 67 -13.03 8.30 -5.72
C PRO A 67 -12.00 7.59 -6.63
N LEU A 68 -11.51 8.30 -7.65
CA LEU A 68 -10.47 7.82 -8.55
C LEU A 68 -9.10 7.70 -7.85
N THR A 69 -8.76 8.59 -6.90
CA THR A 69 -7.51 8.46 -6.14
C THR A 69 -7.56 7.23 -5.24
N LEU A 70 -8.71 6.90 -4.66
CA LEU A 70 -8.89 5.67 -3.90
C LEU A 70 -8.81 4.42 -4.79
N ALA A 71 -9.45 4.46 -5.96
CA ALA A 71 -9.48 3.34 -6.92
C ALA A 71 -8.13 3.07 -7.62
N SER A 72 -7.17 3.98 -7.54
CA SER A 72 -5.83 3.80 -8.14
C SER A 72 -4.83 3.09 -7.23
N VAL A 73 -5.09 3.02 -5.91
CA VAL A 73 -4.15 2.48 -4.90
C VAL A 73 -3.85 1.00 -5.12
N CYS A 74 -4.87 0.15 -5.12
CA CYS A 74 -4.72 -1.28 -5.35
C CYS A 74 -6.00 -1.91 -5.92
N SER A 75 -5.94 -3.18 -6.34
CA SER A 75 -7.10 -3.92 -6.88
C SER A 75 -8.24 -4.04 -5.88
N GLN A 76 -7.93 -4.25 -4.60
CA GLN A 76 -8.94 -4.36 -3.55
C GLN A 76 -9.67 -3.04 -3.34
N TRP A 77 -8.94 -1.92 -3.18
CA TRP A 77 -9.55 -0.60 -3.01
C TRP A 77 -10.40 -0.20 -4.20
N ARG A 78 -9.98 -0.56 -5.41
CA ARG A 78 -10.78 -0.39 -6.62
C ARG A 78 -12.10 -1.16 -6.54
N SER A 79 -12.07 -2.43 -6.13
CA SER A 79 -13.28 -3.23 -5.96
C SER A 79 -14.23 -2.60 -4.95
N ILE A 80 -13.72 -2.12 -3.81
CA ILE A 80 -14.50 -1.46 -2.76
C ILE A 80 -15.11 -0.14 -3.27
N ALA A 81 -14.31 0.69 -3.92
CA ALA A 81 -14.72 1.99 -4.42
C ALA A 81 -15.80 1.87 -5.51
N LEU A 82 -15.67 0.88 -6.40
CA LEU A 82 -16.67 0.60 -7.44
C LEU A 82 -17.95 -0.04 -6.86
N ALA A 83 -17.84 -0.85 -5.81
CA ALA A 83 -18.98 -1.46 -5.13
C ALA A 83 -19.76 -0.48 -4.23
N SER A 84 -19.27 0.75 -4.04
CA SER A 84 -19.82 1.74 -3.12
C SER A 84 -20.36 2.98 -3.86
N PRO A 85 -21.60 2.94 -4.38
CA PRO A 85 -22.18 4.07 -5.13
C PRO A 85 -22.18 5.40 -4.37
N ARG A 86 -22.27 5.36 -3.03
CA ARG A 86 -22.25 6.55 -2.17
C ARG A 86 -20.98 7.38 -2.25
N LEU A 87 -19.87 6.80 -2.74
CA LEU A 87 -18.60 7.50 -2.93
C LEU A 87 -18.61 8.39 -4.19
N TRP A 88 -19.60 8.26 -5.07
CA TRP A 88 -19.66 8.97 -6.35
C TRP A 88 -20.80 10.00 -6.42
N PRO A 89 -21.02 10.87 -5.41
CA PRO A 89 -22.10 11.84 -5.45
C PRO A 89 -21.77 12.91 -6.49
N ALA A 90 -22.41 12.82 -7.65
CA ALA A 90 -22.25 13.71 -8.79
C ALA A 90 -20.80 13.85 -9.27
N LEU A 91 -20.32 12.85 -10.02
CA LEU A 91 -19.22 13.07 -10.97
C LEU A 91 -19.62 14.25 -11.87
N HIS A 92 -19.06 15.42 -11.59
CA HIS A 92 -19.09 16.53 -12.53
C HIS A 92 -18.19 16.11 -13.68
N THR A 93 -18.74 15.27 -14.59
CA THR A 93 -18.25 15.24 -15.96
C THR A 93 -18.38 16.70 -16.39
N GLY A 94 -17.24 17.40 -16.52
CA GLY A 94 -17.25 18.78 -16.96
C GLY A 94 -18.25 18.91 -18.10
N LYS A 95 -19.25 19.78 -17.95
CA LYS A 95 -20.12 20.11 -19.08
C LYS A 95 -19.21 20.49 -20.26
N PRO A 96 -19.58 20.12 -21.50
CA PRO A 96 -18.85 20.57 -22.68
C PRO A 96 -18.76 22.09 -22.75
#